data_AF-A0A6I3BAK1-F1
#
_entry.id   AF-A0A6I3BAK1-F1
#
_cell.length_a   1.000
_cell.length_b   1.000
_cell.length_c   1.000
_cell.angle_alpha   90.00
_cell.angle_beta   90.00
_cell.angle_gamma   90.00
#
_symmetry.space_group_name_H-M   'P 1'
#
loop_
_entity.id
_entity.type
_entity.pdbx_description
1 polymer ?
#
loop_
_entity_poly.entity_id
_entity_poly.type
_entity_poly.pdbx_seq_one_letter_code
_entity_poly.pdbx_strand_id
1 'polypeptide(L)' 'MRNLVTYVTVVINVIAMFSMIVGVLLHSGRGGGLSDMFGGGGGAALGSAAAERNLNRITTVFALTWIVTVIALGLLLA' A
#
# COMPACT_ATOMS: atom_id res chain seq x y z
N MET A 1 11.99 0.99 -28.68
CA MET A 1 12.02 1.81 -27.44
C MET A 1 10.70 1.76 -26.68
N ARG A 2 9.54 1.96 -27.33
CA ARG A 2 8.21 1.86 -26.70
C ARG A 2 7.99 0.58 -25.88
N ASN A 3 8.28 -0.59 -26.47
CA ASN A 3 8.13 -1.88 -25.78
C ASN A 3 8.96 -1.98 -24.50
N LEU A 4 10.19 -1.45 -24.52
CA LEU A 4 11.05 -1.43 -23.33
C LEU A 4 10.43 -0.58 -22.22
N VAL A 5 9.92 0.61 -22.54
CA VAL A 5 9.24 1.50 -21.58
C VAL A 5 8.00 0.82 -20.99
N THR A 6 7.21 0.14 -21.84
CA THR A 6 6.04 -0.61 -21.39
C THR A 6 6.44 -1.74 -20.43
N TYR A 7 7.42 -2.57 -20.78
CA TYR A 7 7.87 -3.67 -19.90
C TYR A 7 8.39 -3.18 -18.56
N VAL A 8 9.19 -2.11 -18.55
CA VAL A 8 9.69 -1.51 -17.30
C VAL A 8 8.53 -1.00 -16.45
N THR A 9 7.57 -0.31 -17.06
CA THR A 9 6.42 0.24 -16.33
C THR A 9 5.54 -0.87 -15.75
N VAL A 10 5.34 -1.98 -16.48
CA VAL A 10 4.61 -3.16 -15.97
C VAL A 10 5.33 -3.77 -14.77
N VAL A 11 6.65 -3.96 -14.85
CA VAL A 11 7.42 -4.52 -13.73
C VAL A 11 7.30 -3.65 -12.48
N ILE A 12 7.44 -2.33 -12.62
CA ILE A 12 7.28 -1.39 -11.50
C ILE A 12 5.87 -1.46 -10.93
N ASN A 13 4.84 -1.52 -11.79
CA ASN A 13 3.45 -1.59 -11.35
C ASN A 13 3.18 -2.85 -10.52
N VAL A 14 3.62 -4.01 -11.00
CA VAL A 14 3.46 -5.29 -10.31
C VAL A 14 4.16 -5.27 -8.96
N ILE A 15 5.40 -4.78 -8.90
CA ILE A 15 6.15 -4.63 -7.64
C ILE A 15 5.42 -3.70 -6.67
N ALA A 16 4.89 -2.56 -7.15
CA ALA A 16 4.15 -1.61 -6.33
C ALA A 16 2.85 -2.24 -5.78
N MET A 17 2.14 -3.05 -6.57
CA MET A 17 0.95 -3.79 -6.13
C MET A 17 1.28 -4.75 -4.99
N PHE A 18 2.26 -5.63 -5.19
CA PHE A 18 2.65 -6.60 -4.16
C PHE A 18 3.15 -5.90 -2.89
N SER A 19 3.96 -4.84 -3.05
CA SER A 19 4.47 -4.05 -1.93
C SER A 19 3.35 -3.38 -1.14
N MET A 20 2.30 -2.91 -1.82
CA MET A 20 1.12 -2.32 -1.18
C MET A 20 0.29 -3.37 -0.46
N ILE A 21 0.08 -4.56 -1.04
CA ILE A 21 -0.62 -5.67 -0.36
C ILE A 21 0.11 -6.03 0.94
N VAL A 22 1.43 -6.25 0.86
CA VAL A 22 2.25 -6.54 2.03
C VAL A 22 2.21 -5.37 3.03
N GLY A 23 2.35 -4.14 2.56
CA GLY A 23 2.29 -2.93 3.38
C GLY A 23 0.99 -2.83 4.16
N VAL A 24 -0.16 -3.04 3.51
CA VAL A 24 -1.48 -3.01 4.15
C VAL A 24 -1.63 -4.14 5.17
N LEU A 25 -1.23 -5.37 4.83
CA LEU A 25 -1.31 -6.51 5.76
C LEU A 25 -0.44 -6.34 7.02
N LEU A 26 0.66 -5.59 6.91
CA LEU A 26 1.53 -5.26 8.04
C LEU A 26 0.94 -4.18 8.96
N HIS A 27 -0.11 -3.45 8.55
CA HIS A 27 -0.78 -2.53 9.45
C HIS A 27 -1.48 -3.35 10.53
N SER A 28 -1.20 -3.03 11.80
CA SER A 28 -1.91 -3.62 12.91
C SER A 28 -3.41 -3.38 12.72
N GLY A 29 -4.20 -4.45 12.71
CA GLY A 29 -5.65 -4.37 12.55
C GLY A 29 -6.31 -3.69 13.74
N ARG A 30 -6.24 -2.35 13.83
CA ARG A 30 -7.11 -1.59 14.73
C ARG A 30 -8.54 -1.74 14.23
N GLY A 31 -9.41 -2.37 15.03
CA GLY A 31 -10.85 -2.29 14.81
C GLY A 31 -11.52 -3.47 14.09
N GLY A 32 -10.94 -4.68 14.12
CA GLY A 32 -11.54 -5.86 13.50
C GLY A 32 -12.72 -6.48 14.26
N GLY A 33 -12.95 -6.10 15.52
CA GLY A 33 -14.04 -6.61 16.36
C GLY A 33 -15.17 -5.62 16.56
N LEU A 34 -16.41 -6.10 16.65
CA LEU A 34 -17.59 -5.27 16.98
C LEU A 34 -17.38 -4.43 18.24
N SER A 35 -16.65 -4.95 19.23
CA SER A 35 -16.32 -4.25 20.48
C SER A 35 -15.43 -3.01 20.27
N ASP A 36 -14.51 -3.04 19.30
CA ASP A 36 -13.67 -1.88 18.98
C ASP A 36 -14.48 -0.80 18.24
N MET A 37 -15.50 -1.21 17.48
CA MET A 37 -16.44 -0.30 16.81
C MET A 37 -17.43 0.38 17.79
N PHE A 38 -17.66 -0.22 18.96
CA PHE A 38 -18.53 0.32 20.03
C PHE A 38 -17.75 1.00 21.18
N GLY A 39 -16.49 1.39 20.95
CA GLY A 39 -15.72 2.20 21.91
C GLY A 39 -14.94 1.40 22.96
N GLY A 40 -14.88 0.07 22.84
CA GLY A 40 -14.08 -0.80 23.71
C GLY A 40 -12.59 -0.84 23.32
N GLY A 41 -11.95 0.31 23.12
CA GLY A 41 -10.55 0.42 22.68
C GLY A 41 -9.52 0.28 23.80
N GLY A 42 -9.60 -0.80 24.58
CA GLY A 42 -8.67 -1.09 25.69
C GLY A 42 -7.94 -2.41 25.47
N GLY A 43 -7.05 -2.49 24.47
CA GLY A 43 -6.36 -3.75 24.21
C GLY A 43 -5.27 -3.67 23.15
N ALA A 44 -4.04 -3.46 23.61
CA ALA A 44 -2.79 -3.93 22.99
C ALA A 44 -2.49 -3.50 21.54
N ALA A 45 -2.15 -2.23 21.34
CA ALA A 45 -1.20 -1.88 20.29
C ALA A 45 0.22 -2.23 20.76
N LEU A 46 0.61 -3.51 20.68
CA LEU A 46 2.03 -3.92 20.84
C LEU A 46 2.85 -3.67 19.56
N GLY A 47 2.47 -2.65 18.80
CA GLY A 47 3.23 -2.10 17.67
C GLY A 47 3.69 -0.70 18.04
N SER A 48 4.99 -0.43 17.90
CA SER A 48 5.53 0.91 18.13
C SER A 48 4.75 1.95 17.30
N ALA A 49 4.17 2.97 17.94
CA ALA A 49 3.47 4.05 17.24
C ALA A 49 4.35 4.73 16.17
N ALA A 50 5.68 4.71 16.36
CA ALA A 50 6.63 5.15 15.36
C ALA A 50 6.74 4.21 14.15
N ALA A 51 6.70 2.88 14.39
CA ALA A 51 6.69 1.89 13.32
C ALA A 51 5.41 1.97 12.47
N GLU A 52 4.24 2.15 13.11
CA GLU A 52 2.96 2.33 12.40
C GLU A 52 2.98 3.61 11.55
N ARG A 53 3.51 4.72 12.09
CA ARG A 53 3.66 5.97 11.33
C ARG A 53 4.62 5.84 10.15
N ASN A 54 5.69 5.06 10.30
CA ASN A 54 6.63 4.81 9.21
C ASN A 54 6.01 3.91 8.13
N LEU A 55 5.29 2.86 8.54
CA LEU A 55 4.60 1.96 7.62
C LEU A 55 3.52 2.68 6.80
N ASN A 56 2.78 3.61 7.43
CA ASN A 56 1.86 4.51 6.73
C ASN A 56 2.56 5.32 5.63
N ARG A 57 3.72 5.91 5.93
CA ARG A 57 4.49 6.70 4.95
C ARG A 57 4.96 5.84 3.78
N ILE A 58 5.52 4.67 4.07
CA ILE A 58 6.01 3.74 3.05
C ILE A 58 4.86 3.28 2.14
N THR A 59 3.74 2.89 2.75
CA THR A 59 2.56 2.41 1.99
C THR A 59 1.94 3.51 1.15
N THR A 60 1.96 4.76 1.64
CA THR A 60 1.52 5.93 0.85
C THR A 60 2.39 6.13 -0.38
N VAL A 61 3.71 5.98 -0.27
CA VAL A 61 4.63 6.08 -1.42
C VAL A 61 4.38 4.97 -2.44
N PHE A 62 4.13 3.74 -1.98
CA PHE A 62 3.77 2.65 -2.89
C PHE A 62 2.42 2.88 -3.58
N ALA A 63 1.42 3.40 -2.87
CA ALA A 63 0.12 3.74 -3.44
C ALA A 63 0.25 4.82 -4.54
N LEU A 64 1.00 5.89 -4.28
CA LEU A 64 1.25 6.94 -5.28
C LEU A 64 1.98 6.40 -6.51
N THR A 65 3.02 5.58 -6.30
CA THR A 65 3.77 4.93 -7.39
C THR A 65 2.86 4.03 -8.23
N TRP A 66 1.99 3.27 -7.58
CA TRP A 66 1.03 2.41 -8.26
C TRP A 66 0.05 3.23 -9.11
N ILE A 67 -0.54 4.31 -8.56
CA ILE A 67 -1.46 5.20 -9.31
C ILE A 67 -0.78 5.77 -10.57
N VAL A 68 0.44 6.30 -10.42
CA VAL A 68 1.20 6.87 -11.55
C VAL A 68 1.45 5.82 -12.62
N THR A 69 1.85 4.60 -12.23
CA THR A 69 2.13 3.52 -13.19
C THR A 69 0.87 2.97 -13.86
N VAL A 70 -0.28 2.91 -13.16
CA VAL A 70 -1.57 2.53 -13.78
C VAL A 70 -1.96 3.53 -14.86
N ILE A 71 -1.89 4.83 -14.58
CA ILE A 71 -2.20 5.88 -15.55
C ILE A 71 -1.22 5.83 -16.73
N ALA A 72 0.07 5.70 -16.45
CA ALA A 72 1.10 5.60 -17.48
C ALA A 72 0.89 4.38 -18.39
N LEU A 73 0.58 3.21 -17.84
CA LEU A 73 0.25 2.02 -18.63
C LEU A 73 -1.00 2.20 -19.47
N GLY A 74 -2.04 2.83 -18.91
CA GLY A 74 -3.26 3.18 -19.64
C GLY A 74 -2.98 4.06 -20.85
N LEU A 75 -2.08 5.05 -20.72
CA LEU A 75 -1.68 5.93 -21.81
C LEU A 75 -0.71 5.27 -22.81
N LEU A 76 0.16 4.37 -22.36
CA LEU A 76 1.12 3.68 -23.21
C LEU A 76 0.51 2.54 -24.05
N LEU A 77 -0.61 1.98 -23.58
CA LEU A 77 -1.33 0.88 -24.24
C LEU A 77 -2.53 1.35 -25.06
N ALA A 78 -3.00 2.58 -24.84
CA ALA A 78 -3.98 3.26 -25.70
C ALA A 78 -3.41 3.54 -27.10
#